data_AF-A0A1B6JRZ5-F1
#
_entry.id   AF-A0A1B6JRZ5-F1
#
_cell.length_a   1.000
_cell.length_b   1.000
_cell.length_c   1.000
_cell.angle_alpha   90.00
_cell.angle_beta   90.00
_cell.angle_gamma   90.00
#
_symmetry.space_group_name_H-M   'P 1'
#
loop_
_entity.id
_entity.type
_entity.pdbx_description
1 polymer ?
#
loop_
_entity_poly.entity_id
_entity_poly.type
_entity_poly.pdbx_seq_one_letter_code
_entity_poly.pdbx_strand_id
1 'polypeptide(L)'
;SRLVKKKRKEDIKQQKAAAKLQKKHYNSVLNGPNKLVKPVLNSDGNVVSNKFDFADNKTKKENKKKSVASSEISLEPKGFKLDNQGDIKSSNCGEGMKINVNNSSISSEKNVSGNLKEENQQNIIRTGEANKSTLNEGPIFNKENKMVFSKVFLPENKHKPKKKCVKDPKKILQKIKEDSKKISELEKGDKVKAASLKEKQKWAAALKRASGEKVKDDPELLRKTINKEKNKKMQSQKKWQARMDRVQKEKDERQKKRSENIQARKNEKKKRKFKKAVKKGSFVQV
;
A
#
# COMPACT_ATOMS: atom_id res chain seq x y z
N SER A 1 39.90 -4.63 -54.32
CA SER A 1 41.34 -4.58 -53.97
C SER A 1 41.57 -4.87 -52.48
N ARG A 2 42.59 -5.66 -52.13
CA ARG A 2 42.96 -6.01 -50.72
C ARG A 2 43.24 -4.77 -49.86
N LEU A 3 43.73 -3.69 -50.47
CA LEU A 3 43.99 -2.40 -49.82
C LEU A 3 42.72 -1.76 -49.23
N VAL A 4 41.60 -1.83 -49.94
CA VAL A 4 40.31 -1.28 -49.48
C VAL A 4 39.80 -2.03 -48.25
N LYS A 5 39.97 -3.36 -48.22
CA LYS A 5 39.60 -4.19 -47.06
C LYS A 5 40.48 -3.90 -45.83
N LYS A 6 41.76 -3.55 -46.05
CA LYS A 6 42.69 -3.20 -44.96
C LYS A 6 42.34 -1.84 -44.35
N LYS A 7 42.12 -0.81 -45.20
CA LYS A 7 41.66 0.52 -44.76
C LYS A 7 40.36 0.44 -43.94
N ARG A 8 39.36 -0.28 -44.44
CA ARG A 8 38.08 -0.46 -43.72
C ARG A 8 38.24 -1.12 -42.34
N LYS A 9 39.20 -2.05 -42.19
CA LYS A 9 39.49 -2.67 -40.88
C LYS A 9 40.17 -1.69 -39.92
N GLU A 10 41.05 -0.84 -40.43
CA GLU A 10 41.71 0.24 -39.67
C GLU A 10 40.68 1.28 -39.22
N ASP A 11 39.77 1.72 -40.10
CA ASP A 11 38.70 2.66 -39.77
C ASP A 11 37.78 2.11 -38.67
N ILE A 12 37.38 0.84 -38.75
CA ILE A 12 36.57 0.19 -37.71
C ILE A 12 37.34 0.12 -36.38
N LYS A 13 38.65 -0.12 -36.42
CA LYS A 13 39.50 -0.15 -35.22
C LYS A 13 39.60 1.23 -34.58
N GLN A 14 39.75 2.29 -35.39
CA GLN A 14 39.76 3.67 -34.93
C GLN A 14 38.41 4.10 -34.35
N GLN A 15 37.29 3.77 -35.02
CA GLN A 15 35.94 4.04 -34.51
C GLN A 15 35.68 3.36 -33.16
N LYS A 16 36.10 2.09 -33.01
CA LYS A 16 35.98 1.36 -31.74
C LYS A 16 36.85 1.98 -30.64
N ALA A 17 38.05 2.46 -30.96
CA ALA A 17 38.92 3.14 -30.01
C ALA A 17 38.32 4.49 -29.55
N ALA A 18 37.80 5.28 -30.49
CA ALA A 18 37.12 6.55 -30.20
C ALA A 18 35.87 6.33 -29.33
N ALA A 19 35.04 5.33 -29.64
CA ALA A 19 33.88 4.96 -28.83
C ALA A 19 34.27 4.53 -27.41
N LYS A 20 35.41 3.84 -27.25
CA LYS A 20 35.93 3.44 -25.93
C LYS A 20 36.40 4.64 -25.11
N LEU A 21 37.01 5.64 -25.74
CA LEU A 21 37.40 6.90 -25.10
C LEU A 21 36.18 7.74 -24.69
N GLN A 22 35.19 7.88 -25.59
CA GLN A 22 33.90 8.52 -25.30
C GLN A 22 33.20 7.88 -24.07
N LYS A 23 33.19 6.55 -24.00
CA LYS A 23 32.60 5.80 -22.88
C LYS A 23 33.39 5.97 -21.57
N LYS A 24 34.72 6.04 -21.63
CA LYS A 24 35.58 6.37 -20.48
C LYS A 24 35.32 7.79 -19.97
N HIS A 25 35.25 8.77 -20.86
CA HIS A 25 34.97 10.17 -20.53
C HIS A 25 33.57 10.33 -19.88
N TYR A 26 32.56 9.66 -20.43
CA TYR A 26 31.22 9.64 -19.83
C TYR A 26 31.21 9.01 -18.42
N ASN A 27 31.95 7.92 -18.22
CA ASN A 27 32.04 7.26 -16.92
C ASN A 27 32.85 8.08 -15.89
N SER A 28 33.89 8.81 -16.30
CA SER A 28 34.65 9.69 -15.40
C SER A 28 33.82 10.90 -14.95
N VAL A 29 32.99 11.46 -15.84
CA VAL A 29 32.06 12.55 -15.51
C VAL A 29 30.95 12.10 -14.55
N LEU A 30 30.52 10.82 -14.62
CA LEU A 30 29.50 10.28 -13.70
C LEU A 30 30.03 9.94 -12.30
N ASN A 31 31.31 9.56 -12.19
CA ASN A 31 31.90 8.98 -10.98
C ASN A 31 32.98 9.85 -10.29
N GLY A 32 33.26 11.06 -10.80
CA GLY A 32 34.19 12.02 -10.19
C GLY A 32 33.55 12.87 -9.07
N PRO A 33 34.37 13.63 -8.29
CA PRO A 33 33.92 14.46 -7.18
C PRO A 33 33.03 15.64 -7.60
N ASN A 34 33.09 16.07 -8.86
CA ASN A 34 32.23 17.09 -9.46
C ASN A 34 31.22 16.44 -10.41
N LYS A 35 30.16 15.83 -9.86
CA LYS A 35 29.05 15.29 -10.66
C LYS A 35 28.27 16.44 -11.31
N LEU A 36 28.41 16.62 -12.62
CA LEU A 36 27.48 17.44 -13.39
C LEU A 36 26.11 16.75 -13.39
N VAL A 37 25.17 17.28 -12.61
CA VAL A 37 23.78 16.80 -12.60
C VAL A 37 23.19 17.06 -13.98
N LYS A 38 22.75 16.00 -14.67
CA LYS A 38 22.10 16.14 -15.98
C LYS A 38 20.86 17.03 -15.84
N PRO A 39 20.64 18.01 -16.73
CA PRO A 39 19.43 18.82 -16.69
C PRO A 39 18.20 17.91 -16.83
N VAL A 40 17.24 18.05 -15.92
CA VAL A 40 15.98 17.31 -16.00
C VAL A 40 15.10 18.06 -16.99
N LEU A 41 14.81 17.44 -18.13
CA LEU A 41 13.92 18.00 -19.14
C LEU A 41 12.48 17.53 -18.90
N ASN A 42 11.52 18.44 -19.02
CA ASN A 42 10.09 18.13 -19.09
C ASN A 42 9.71 17.55 -20.47
N SER A 43 8.45 17.10 -20.64
CA SER A 43 7.91 16.61 -21.92
C SER A 43 8.09 17.59 -23.08
N ASP A 44 8.18 18.88 -22.75
CA ASP A 44 8.26 19.98 -23.71
C ASP A 44 9.72 20.41 -23.97
N GLY A 45 10.71 19.68 -23.43
CA GLY A 45 12.13 19.95 -23.65
C GLY A 45 12.72 21.08 -22.79
N ASN A 46 11.95 21.64 -21.84
CA ASN A 46 12.42 22.69 -20.93
C ASN A 46 13.17 22.12 -19.72
N VAL A 47 14.25 22.80 -19.29
CA VAL A 47 15.05 22.43 -18.11
C VAL A 47 14.31 22.81 -16.83
N VAL A 48 14.09 21.83 -15.96
CA VAL A 48 13.32 21.97 -14.72
C VAL A 48 14.10 21.43 -13.53
N SER A 49 13.99 22.11 -12.39
CA SER A 49 14.76 21.81 -11.17
C SER A 49 14.40 20.49 -10.50
N ASN A 50 13.17 20.00 -10.67
CA ASN A 50 12.69 18.74 -10.10
C ASN A 50 11.87 17.93 -11.11
N LYS A 51 11.98 16.58 -11.04
CA LYS A 51 11.23 15.61 -11.87
C LYS A 51 9.70 15.65 -11.67
N PHE A 52 9.19 16.54 -10.83
CA PHE A 52 7.79 16.65 -10.42
C PHE A 52 7.29 18.10 -10.39
N ASP A 53 7.94 19.02 -11.11
CA ASP A 53 7.44 20.38 -11.30
C ASP A 53 6.58 20.42 -12.58
N PHE A 54 5.27 20.27 -12.39
CA PHE A 54 4.28 20.68 -13.38
C PHE A 54 4.23 22.21 -13.34
N ALA A 55 5.04 22.85 -14.19
CA ALA A 55 4.89 24.27 -14.46
C ALA A 55 3.59 24.45 -15.29
N ASP A 56 2.46 24.46 -14.60
CA ASP A 56 1.27 25.11 -15.13
C ASP A 56 1.62 26.58 -15.33
N ASN A 57 1.39 27.14 -16.53
CA ASN A 57 0.53 28.33 -16.70
C ASN A 57 0.50 28.91 -18.13
N LYS A 58 -0.75 29.06 -18.61
CA LYS A 58 -1.33 30.21 -19.34
C LYS A 58 -1.05 30.41 -20.83
N THR A 59 -2.16 30.39 -21.59
CA THR A 59 -2.72 31.51 -22.39
C THR A 59 -4.23 31.26 -22.54
N LYS A 60 -5.21 32.18 -22.53
CA LYS A 60 -5.28 33.64 -22.62
C LYS A 60 -6.72 34.04 -22.20
N LYS A 61 -6.87 35.13 -21.45
CA LYS A 61 -8.10 35.92 -21.41
C LYS A 61 -8.25 36.59 -22.78
N GLU A 62 -9.32 36.31 -23.52
CA GLU A 62 -9.82 37.22 -24.55
C GLU A 62 -11.35 37.26 -24.48
N ASN A 63 -11.86 38.45 -24.17
CA ASN A 63 -13.27 38.79 -24.21
C ASN A 63 -13.73 38.89 -25.67
N LYS A 64 -14.64 38.03 -26.12
CA LYS A 64 -15.55 38.33 -27.24
C LYS A 64 -16.93 37.74 -26.98
N LYS A 65 -17.89 38.65 -26.79
CA LYS A 65 -19.32 38.38 -26.97
C LYS A 65 -19.54 37.94 -28.42
N LYS A 66 -20.22 36.81 -28.64
CA LYS A 66 -21.25 36.64 -29.67
C LYS A 66 -22.03 35.34 -29.41
N SER A 67 -23.34 35.51 -29.45
CA SER A 67 -24.43 34.55 -29.47
C SER A 67 -24.29 33.48 -30.54
N VAL A 68 -24.84 32.28 -30.29
CA VAL A 68 -25.91 31.62 -31.09
C VAL A 68 -26.19 30.20 -30.55
N ALA A 69 -27.48 29.99 -30.26
CA ALA A 69 -28.34 28.79 -30.30
C ALA A 69 -27.80 27.36 -30.08
N SER A 70 -28.31 26.75 -29.00
CA SER A 70 -29.16 25.55 -28.94
C SER A 70 -28.81 24.28 -29.75
N SER A 71 -28.48 23.21 -29.01
CA SER A 71 -29.13 21.89 -29.19
C SER A 71 -28.91 21.01 -27.94
N GLU A 72 -30.00 20.72 -27.25
CA GLU A 72 -30.11 19.82 -26.09
C GLU A 72 -29.75 18.38 -26.45
N ILE A 73 -28.89 17.73 -25.65
CA ILE A 73 -28.93 16.27 -25.45
C ILE A 73 -28.62 16.01 -23.96
N SER A 74 -29.69 15.82 -23.19
CA SER A 74 -29.68 15.47 -21.77
C SER A 74 -29.34 13.99 -21.58
N LEU A 75 -28.23 13.68 -20.91
CA LEU A 75 -27.97 12.38 -20.31
C LEU A 75 -27.40 12.58 -18.91
N GLU A 76 -28.26 12.39 -17.89
CA GLU A 76 -27.90 12.50 -16.49
C GLU A 76 -27.05 11.32 -15.99
N PRO A 77 -25.91 11.54 -15.32
CA PRO A 77 -25.33 10.55 -14.44
C PRO A 77 -25.95 10.67 -13.04
N LYS A 78 -26.75 9.66 -12.69
CA LYS A 78 -27.39 9.44 -11.38
C LYS A 78 -26.42 9.75 -10.22
N GLY A 79 -26.67 10.86 -9.53
CA GLY A 79 -26.01 11.21 -8.29
C GLY A 79 -26.41 10.26 -7.16
N PHE A 80 -25.46 9.51 -6.63
CA PHE A 80 -25.63 8.75 -5.39
C PHE A 80 -25.48 9.74 -4.22
N LYS A 81 -26.59 10.32 -3.77
CA LYS A 81 -26.67 11.07 -2.50
C LYS A 81 -26.55 10.06 -1.35
N LEU A 82 -25.53 10.21 -0.52
CA LEU A 82 -25.48 9.56 0.79
C LEU A 82 -25.95 10.59 1.82
N ASP A 83 -27.17 10.41 2.30
CA ASP A 83 -27.71 11.13 3.44
C ASP A 83 -26.91 10.75 4.68
N ASN A 84 -26.12 11.68 5.22
CA ASN A 84 -25.53 11.57 6.54
C ASN A 84 -26.37 12.37 7.52
N GLN A 85 -27.54 11.83 7.87
CA GLN A 85 -28.17 12.08 9.15
C GLN A 85 -28.23 10.76 9.89
N GLY A 86 -27.44 10.67 10.96
CA GLY A 86 -27.32 9.47 11.77
C GLY A 86 -26.45 9.80 12.97
N ASP A 87 -27.10 9.80 14.13
CA ASP A 87 -26.64 10.35 15.39
C ASP A 87 -25.29 9.83 15.91
N ILE A 88 -24.65 10.72 16.67
CA ILE A 88 -23.46 10.48 17.47
C ILE A 88 -23.80 9.43 18.54
N LYS A 89 -23.33 8.19 18.37
CA LYS A 89 -23.14 7.26 19.48
C LYS A 89 -21.64 7.13 19.77
N SER A 90 -21.22 7.75 20.86
CA SER A 90 -19.92 7.51 21.49
C SER A 90 -19.90 6.09 22.06
N SER A 91 -19.43 5.11 21.28
CA SER A 91 -19.19 3.77 21.81
C SER A 91 -17.77 3.66 22.36
N ASN A 92 -17.73 3.17 23.61
CA ASN A 92 -16.53 2.77 24.31
C ASN A 92 -15.71 1.78 23.48
N CYS A 93 -14.40 1.79 23.71
CA CYS A 93 -13.48 0.76 23.25
C CYS A 93 -13.93 -0.62 23.77
N GLY A 94 -14.59 -1.39 22.91
CA GLY A 94 -15.03 -2.76 23.18
C GLY A 94 -15.08 -3.56 21.89
N GLU A 95 -14.37 -4.68 21.91
CA GLU A 95 -14.49 -5.88 21.07
C GLU A 95 -14.48 -5.73 19.53
N GLY A 96 -13.44 -6.29 18.92
CA GLY A 96 -13.33 -6.43 17.47
C GLY A 96 -14.39 -7.41 16.93
N MET A 97 -15.04 -7.00 15.84
CA MET A 97 -15.85 -7.86 14.99
C MET A 97 -15.05 -9.10 14.55
N LYS A 98 -15.52 -10.28 14.95
CA LYS A 98 -15.07 -11.57 14.42
C LYS A 98 -15.65 -11.72 13.01
N ILE A 99 -14.77 -11.75 12.01
CA ILE A 99 -15.15 -12.13 10.64
C ILE A 99 -15.30 -13.65 10.65
N ASN A 100 -16.53 -14.13 10.53
CA ASN A 100 -16.84 -15.54 10.34
C ASN A 100 -16.48 -15.93 8.90
N VAL A 101 -15.46 -16.78 8.74
CA VAL A 101 -15.14 -17.40 7.46
C VAL A 101 -15.64 -18.84 7.54
N ASN A 102 -16.77 -19.10 6.87
CA ASN A 102 -17.29 -20.44 6.70
C ASN A 102 -16.33 -21.24 5.81
N ASN A 103 -15.50 -22.10 6.41
CA ASN A 103 -14.83 -23.17 5.68
C ASN A 103 -15.77 -24.37 5.62
N SER A 104 -16.28 -24.66 4.42
CA SER A 104 -16.98 -25.91 4.13
C SER A 104 -15.99 -27.07 4.24
N SER A 105 -16.09 -27.86 5.31
CA SER A 105 -15.35 -29.11 5.43
C SER A 105 -15.97 -30.16 4.51
N ILE A 106 -15.22 -30.53 3.48
CA ILE A 106 -15.42 -31.75 2.70
C ILE A 106 -15.23 -32.94 3.65
N SER A 107 -16.23 -33.81 3.63
CA SER A 107 -16.25 -35.11 4.28
C SER A 107 -15.15 -36.02 3.73
N SER A 108 -14.44 -36.69 4.63
CA SER A 108 -13.89 -38.02 4.35
C SER A 108 -13.75 -38.77 5.66
N GLU A 109 -14.77 -39.58 5.92
CA GLU A 109 -14.69 -40.75 6.79
C GLU A 109 -13.52 -41.62 6.37
N LYS A 110 -12.77 -42.12 7.35
CA LYS A 110 -12.05 -43.40 7.29
C LYS A 110 -11.68 -43.83 8.70
N ASN A 111 -12.42 -44.84 9.15
CA ASN A 111 -12.13 -45.66 10.31
C ASN A 111 -10.75 -46.31 10.19
N VAL A 112 -9.92 -46.24 11.23
CA VAL A 112 -8.96 -47.29 11.56
C VAL A 112 -8.91 -47.43 13.08
N SER A 113 -9.38 -48.59 13.54
CA SER A 113 -9.26 -49.17 14.86
C SER A 113 -7.80 -49.37 15.29
N GLY A 114 -7.48 -49.19 16.58
CA GLY A 114 -6.19 -49.63 17.10
C GLY A 114 -5.90 -49.24 18.56
N ASN A 115 -6.41 -50.08 19.47
CA ASN A 115 -6.01 -50.35 20.87
C ASN A 115 -5.12 -49.38 21.68
N LEU A 116 -5.61 -49.13 22.90
CA LEU A 116 -4.83 -48.70 24.06
C LEU A 116 -3.75 -49.73 24.42
N LYS A 117 -2.54 -49.25 24.70
CA LYS A 117 -1.62 -49.84 25.69
C LYS A 117 -0.90 -48.73 26.44
N GLU A 118 -1.23 -48.60 27.72
CA GLU A 118 -0.41 -47.92 28.72
C GLU A 118 0.72 -48.87 29.11
N GLU A 119 1.98 -48.47 28.93
CA GLU A 119 3.08 -49.03 29.74
C GLU A 119 4.14 -47.96 30.05
N ASN A 120 4.19 -47.67 31.35
CA ASN A 120 5.35 -47.58 32.24
C ASN A 120 6.53 -46.63 31.95
N GLN A 121 6.77 -45.80 32.96
CA GLN A 121 7.94 -44.94 33.11
C GLN A 121 9.16 -45.80 33.48
N GLN A 122 10.30 -45.57 32.82
CA GLN A 122 11.61 -45.76 33.44
C GLN A 122 12.70 -44.97 32.70
N ASN A 123 13.68 -44.58 33.50
CA ASN A 123 14.58 -43.43 33.39
C ASN A 123 15.93 -43.85 32.78
N ILE A 124 16.53 -43.10 31.83
CA ILE A 124 17.98 -43.23 31.51
C ILE A 124 18.59 -41.86 31.18
N ILE A 125 19.48 -41.41 32.06
CA ILE A 125 20.53 -40.41 31.81
C ILE A 125 21.60 -41.07 30.96
N ARG A 126 21.92 -40.55 29.76
CA ARG A 126 23.26 -40.67 29.15
C ARG A 126 23.63 -39.46 28.28
N THR A 127 24.90 -39.13 28.42
CA THR A 127 25.73 -38.07 27.85
C THR A 127 25.96 -38.18 26.35
N GLY A 128 26.14 -37.02 25.70
CA GLY A 128 27.03 -36.80 24.54
C GLY A 128 26.62 -37.44 23.21
N GLU A 129 26.32 -36.60 22.21
CA GLU A 129 26.92 -36.62 20.86
C GLU A 129 26.13 -35.76 19.88
N ALA A 130 26.86 -34.93 19.12
CA ALA A 130 26.33 -34.03 18.12
C ALA A 130 25.91 -34.81 16.87
N ASN A 131 24.60 -35.02 16.70
CA ASN A 131 24.02 -35.47 15.43
C ASN A 131 22.99 -34.45 14.95
N LYS A 132 23.33 -33.80 13.83
CA LYS A 132 22.52 -32.78 13.15
C LYS A 132 21.45 -33.50 12.32
N SER A 133 20.41 -33.99 12.98
CA SER A 133 19.24 -34.57 12.32
C SER A 133 18.18 -33.48 12.12
N THR A 134 17.97 -33.10 10.87
CA THR A 134 16.76 -32.35 10.45
C THR A 134 15.59 -33.34 10.44
N LEU A 135 15.11 -33.69 11.64
CA LEU A 135 13.87 -34.43 11.80
C LEU A 135 12.75 -33.42 12.03
N ASN A 136 11.63 -33.67 11.38
CA ASN A 136 10.39 -32.93 11.56
C ASN A 136 9.89 -33.17 12.99
N GLU A 137 10.39 -32.36 13.93
CA GLU A 137 9.88 -32.32 15.29
C GLU A 137 8.42 -31.86 15.21
N GLY A 138 7.52 -32.65 15.79
CA GLY A 138 6.11 -32.32 15.89
C GLY A 138 5.89 -30.98 16.62
N PRO A 139 4.63 -30.57 16.79
CA PRO A 139 4.33 -29.29 17.41
C PRO A 139 5.02 -29.16 18.78
N ILE A 140 5.79 -28.11 18.98
CA ILE A 140 6.53 -27.87 20.22
C ILE A 140 5.55 -27.29 21.23
N PHE A 141 5.39 -27.93 22.38
CA PHE A 141 4.47 -27.48 23.42
C PHE A 141 5.21 -26.82 24.58
N ASN A 142 4.63 -25.75 25.12
CA ASN A 142 5.05 -25.15 26.38
C ASN A 142 4.80 -26.10 27.56
N LYS A 143 5.37 -25.78 28.75
CA LYS A 143 5.06 -26.47 30.02
C LYS A 143 3.55 -26.52 30.36
N GLU A 144 2.77 -25.63 29.76
CA GLU A 144 1.31 -25.57 29.85
C GLU A 144 0.59 -26.33 28.71
N ASN A 145 1.29 -27.20 27.99
CA ASN A 145 0.78 -27.95 26.82
C ASN A 145 0.20 -27.07 25.70
N LYS A 146 0.63 -25.81 25.60
CA LYS A 146 0.27 -24.88 24.52
C LYS A 146 1.29 -24.95 23.38
N MET A 147 0.85 -25.14 22.15
CA MET A 147 1.75 -25.16 20.99
C MET A 147 2.43 -23.80 20.80
N VAL A 148 3.77 -23.77 20.74
CA VAL A 148 4.57 -22.57 20.53
C VAL A 148 5.51 -22.75 19.34
N PHE A 149 5.46 -21.77 18.45
CA PHE A 149 6.18 -21.77 17.18
C PHE A 149 7.66 -21.31 17.29
N SER A 150 8.10 -20.84 18.46
CA SER A 150 9.48 -20.37 18.69
C SER A 150 10.19 -21.17 19.78
N LYS A 151 11.45 -21.55 19.54
CA LYS A 151 12.36 -22.16 20.54
C LYS A 151 12.65 -21.24 21.75
N VAL A 152 12.28 -19.96 21.67
CA VAL A 152 12.37 -18.99 22.76
C VAL A 152 11.02 -18.95 23.47
N PHE A 153 11.02 -19.24 24.78
CA PHE A 153 9.87 -19.07 25.64
C PHE A 153 9.68 -17.59 25.95
N LEU A 154 8.67 -16.95 25.36
CA LEU A 154 8.22 -15.64 25.82
C LEU A 154 7.23 -15.87 26.97
N PRO A 155 7.54 -15.49 28.22
CA PRO A 155 6.55 -15.55 29.30
C PRO A 155 5.36 -14.66 28.94
N GLU A 156 4.15 -15.16 29.22
CA GLU A 156 2.88 -14.47 29.01
C GLU A 156 2.70 -13.31 30.04
N ASN A 157 3.70 -12.43 30.16
CA ASN A 157 3.60 -11.24 30.99
C ASN A 157 2.68 -10.24 30.28
N LYS A 158 1.40 -10.31 30.68
CA LYS A 158 0.24 -9.52 30.25
C LYS A 158 0.34 -8.01 30.54
N HIS A 159 1.54 -7.45 30.66
CA HIS A 159 1.70 -6.00 30.61
C HIS A 159 1.61 -5.55 29.15
N LYS A 160 0.39 -5.49 28.62
CA LYS A 160 0.12 -4.66 27.45
C LYS A 160 0.71 -3.30 27.80
N PRO A 161 1.70 -2.78 27.04
CA PRO A 161 2.22 -1.45 27.34
C PRO A 161 1.00 -0.54 27.39
N LYS A 162 0.78 0.16 28.51
CA LYS A 162 -0.32 1.12 28.63
C LYS A 162 -0.20 1.97 27.38
N LYS A 163 -1.14 1.81 26.44
CA LYS A 163 -1.09 2.55 25.17
C LYS A 163 -0.96 3.98 25.61
N LYS A 164 0.18 4.63 25.31
CA LYS A 164 0.30 6.07 25.50
C LYS A 164 -0.95 6.61 24.85
N CYS A 165 -1.89 7.13 25.65
CA CYS A 165 -3.12 7.64 25.11
C CYS A 165 -2.69 8.90 24.37
N VAL A 166 -2.24 8.72 23.14
CA VAL A 166 -2.04 9.80 22.19
C VAL A 166 -3.46 10.27 21.95
N LYS A 167 -3.90 11.19 22.81
CA LYS A 167 -5.24 11.77 22.83
C LYS A 167 -5.58 12.10 21.37
N ASP A 168 -6.63 11.46 20.82
CA ASP A 168 -6.96 11.57 19.40
C ASP A 168 -7.06 13.05 19.01
N PRO A 169 -6.42 13.51 17.92
CA PRO A 169 -6.36 14.94 17.61
C PRO A 169 -7.76 15.56 17.40
N LYS A 170 -8.73 14.75 16.95
CA LYS A 170 -10.14 15.13 16.88
C LYS A 170 -10.76 15.41 18.25
N LYS A 171 -10.51 14.53 19.23
CA LYS A 171 -11.03 14.68 20.59
C LYS A 171 -10.39 15.88 21.30
N ILE A 172 -9.09 16.11 21.09
CA ILE A 172 -8.43 17.31 21.63
C ILE A 172 -9.06 18.57 21.03
N LEU A 173 -9.29 18.60 19.70
CA LEU A 173 -9.93 19.73 19.05
C LEU A 173 -11.37 19.96 19.54
N GLN A 174 -12.12 18.90 19.84
CA GLN A 174 -13.45 19.00 20.45
C GLN A 174 -13.39 19.63 21.84
N LYS A 175 -12.47 19.18 22.70
CA LYS A 175 -12.26 19.75 24.04
C LYS A 175 -11.92 21.23 23.99
N ILE A 176 -10.97 21.63 23.13
CA ILE A 176 -10.63 23.05 22.95
C ILE A 176 -11.84 23.87 22.52
N LYS A 177 -12.68 23.34 21.61
CA LYS A 177 -13.92 24.01 21.20
C LYS A 177 -14.91 24.12 22.35
N GLU A 178 -15.13 23.06 23.11
CA GLU A 178 -16.02 23.07 24.28
C GLU A 178 -15.54 24.08 25.33
N ASP A 179 -14.24 24.10 25.62
CA ASP A 179 -13.66 25.04 26.59
C ASP A 179 -13.78 26.49 26.10
N SER A 180 -13.56 26.74 24.81
CA SER A 180 -13.77 28.08 24.22
C SER A 180 -15.23 28.52 24.26
N LYS A 181 -16.18 27.60 24.08
CA LYS A 181 -17.62 27.88 24.18
C LYS A 181 -18.02 28.22 25.60
N LYS A 182 -17.60 27.42 26.58
CA LYS A 182 -17.84 27.68 28.01
C LYS A 182 -17.32 29.05 28.43
N ILE A 183 -16.11 29.41 27.99
CA ILE A 183 -15.54 30.74 28.25
C ILE A 183 -16.40 31.83 27.60
N SER A 184 -16.78 31.67 26.33
CA SER A 184 -17.60 32.66 25.61
C SER A 184 -19.00 32.83 26.21
N GLU A 185 -19.60 31.75 26.71
CA GLU A 185 -20.88 31.79 27.43
C GLU A 185 -20.75 32.56 28.75
N LEU A 186 -19.68 32.30 29.51
CA LEU A 186 -19.41 33.02 30.76
C LEU A 186 -19.07 34.50 30.53
N GLU A 187 -18.43 34.85 29.42
CA GLU A 187 -18.12 36.26 29.08
C GLU A 187 -19.37 37.12 28.85
N LYS A 188 -20.47 36.51 28.40
CA LYS A 188 -21.73 37.20 28.17
C LYS A 188 -22.45 37.57 29.47
N GLY A 189 -22.30 36.75 30.51
CA GLY A 189 -22.87 37.01 31.85
C GLY A 189 -21.87 37.67 32.78
N ASP A 190 -20.82 36.94 33.16
CA ASP A 190 -19.87 37.28 34.22
C ASP A 190 -18.43 37.38 33.68
N LYS A 191 -18.06 38.56 33.20
CA LYS A 191 -16.70 38.82 32.64
C LYS A 191 -15.57 38.50 33.61
N VAL A 192 -15.76 38.78 34.91
CA VAL A 192 -14.75 38.52 35.95
C VAL A 192 -14.48 37.02 36.10
N LYS A 193 -15.54 36.21 36.19
CA LYS A 193 -15.42 34.74 36.30
C LYS A 193 -14.77 34.14 35.05
N ALA A 194 -15.11 34.65 33.87
CA ALA A 194 -14.49 34.22 32.62
C ALA A 194 -12.98 34.52 32.57
N ALA A 195 -12.57 35.72 33.02
CA ALA A 195 -11.16 36.09 33.12
C ALA A 195 -10.39 35.18 34.09
N SER A 196 -10.92 34.95 35.31
CA SER A 196 -10.29 34.03 36.27
C SER A 196 -10.18 32.61 35.72
N LEU A 197 -11.18 32.13 34.97
CA LEU A 197 -11.15 30.79 34.37
C LEU A 197 -10.09 30.68 33.28
N LYS A 198 -9.97 31.68 32.40
CA LYS A 198 -8.90 31.75 31.40
C LYS A 198 -7.52 31.72 32.05
N GLU A 199 -7.32 32.50 33.11
CA GLU A 199 -6.06 32.51 33.85
C GLU A 199 -5.76 31.16 34.48
N LYS A 200 -6.72 30.55 35.16
CA LYS A 200 -6.58 29.19 35.72
C LYS A 200 -6.18 28.17 34.66
N GLN A 201 -6.80 28.22 33.47
CA GLN A 201 -6.43 27.33 32.36
C GLN A 201 -5.01 27.59 31.85
N LYS A 202 -4.61 28.86 31.70
CA LYS A 202 -3.24 29.24 31.30
C LYS A 202 -2.21 28.71 32.30
N TRP A 203 -2.41 28.93 33.60
CA TRP A 203 -1.51 28.46 34.65
C TRP A 203 -1.47 26.93 34.72
N ALA A 204 -2.61 26.25 34.63
CA ALA A 204 -2.65 24.78 34.60
C ALA A 204 -1.91 24.21 33.39
N ALA A 205 -2.00 24.86 32.22
CA ALA A 205 -1.26 24.45 31.03
C ALA A 205 0.25 24.73 31.17
N ALA A 206 0.65 25.83 31.81
CA ALA A 206 2.04 26.13 32.11
C ALA A 206 2.65 25.08 33.07
N LEU A 207 1.94 24.73 34.15
CA LEU A 207 2.37 23.70 35.11
C LEU A 207 2.54 22.33 34.44
N LYS A 208 1.62 21.94 33.55
CA LYS A 208 1.75 20.69 32.77
C LYS A 208 2.93 20.70 31.82
N ARG A 209 3.24 21.84 31.21
CA ARG A 209 4.45 21.97 30.37
C ARG A 209 5.71 21.86 31.23
N ALA A 210 5.73 22.51 32.40
CA ALA A 210 6.84 22.46 33.35
C ALA A 210 7.07 21.04 33.91
N SER A 211 6.01 20.25 34.13
CA SER A 211 6.13 18.85 34.52
C SER A 211 6.60 17.91 33.39
N GLY A 212 6.78 18.43 32.17
CA GLY A 212 7.22 17.67 31.00
C GLY A 212 6.09 17.02 30.19
N GLU A 213 4.81 17.27 30.51
CA GLU A 213 3.70 16.80 29.68
C GLU A 213 3.64 17.61 28.37
N LYS A 214 3.53 16.89 27.22
CA LYS A 214 3.34 17.52 25.91
C LYS A 214 1.90 18.01 25.75
N VAL A 215 1.66 19.26 26.11
CA VAL A 215 0.37 19.93 25.99
C VAL A 215 0.09 20.34 24.52
N LYS A 216 -1.09 19.99 23.99
CA LYS A 216 -1.48 20.21 22.58
C LYS A 216 -2.72 21.10 22.48
N ASP A 217 -2.55 22.40 22.69
CA ASP A 217 -3.68 23.34 22.79
C ASP A 217 -4.01 24.07 21.47
N ASP A 218 -3.13 24.00 20.47
CA ASP A 218 -3.27 24.80 19.25
C ASP A 218 -4.30 24.21 18.26
N PRO A 219 -5.42 24.89 18.00
CA PRO A 219 -6.50 24.34 17.16
C PRO A 219 -6.08 24.18 15.70
N GLU A 220 -5.25 25.08 15.17
CA GLU A 220 -4.79 25.02 13.78
C GLU A 220 -3.87 23.83 13.51
N LEU A 221 -2.93 23.58 14.43
CA LEU A 221 -2.00 22.46 14.34
C LEU A 221 -2.75 21.12 14.45
N LEU A 222 -3.79 21.06 15.29
CA LEU A 222 -4.67 19.90 15.37
C LEU A 222 -5.45 19.66 14.08
N ARG A 223 -6.01 20.71 13.45
CA ARG A 223 -6.66 20.60 12.13
C ARG A 223 -5.69 20.11 11.05
N LYS A 224 -4.47 20.67 11.01
CA LYS A 224 -3.40 20.24 10.08
C LYS A 224 -3.04 18.77 10.31
N THR A 225 -2.96 18.33 11.57
CA THR A 225 -2.67 16.94 11.93
C THR A 225 -3.78 16.00 11.44
N ILE A 226 -5.04 16.36 11.68
CA ILE A 226 -6.21 15.58 11.20
C ILE A 226 -6.16 15.45 9.66
N ASN A 227 -5.85 16.53 8.95
CA ASN A 227 -5.75 16.50 7.48
C ASN A 227 -4.58 15.63 7.00
N LYS A 228 -3.42 15.70 7.66
CA LYS A 228 -2.29 14.81 7.37
C LYS A 228 -2.67 13.34 7.57
N GLU A 229 -3.38 13.01 8.64
CA GLU A 229 -3.87 11.65 8.89
C GLU A 229 -4.87 11.19 7.82
N LYS A 230 -5.82 12.05 7.44
CA LYS A 230 -6.77 11.77 6.34
C LYS A 230 -6.02 11.51 5.03
N ASN A 231 -5.06 12.36 4.67
CA ASN A 231 -4.27 12.22 3.45
C ASN A 231 -3.45 10.92 3.45
N LYS A 232 -2.83 10.57 4.59
CA LYS A 232 -2.12 9.28 4.73
C LYS A 232 -3.05 8.09 4.50
N LYS A 233 -4.26 8.12 5.06
CA LYS A 233 -5.27 7.06 4.85
C LYS A 233 -5.70 6.98 3.40
N MET A 234 -6.00 8.11 2.75
CA MET A 234 -6.35 8.17 1.33
C MET A 234 -5.24 7.60 0.44
N GLN A 235 -3.99 7.98 0.69
CA GLN A 235 -2.84 7.45 -0.07
C GLN A 235 -2.66 5.95 0.15
N SER A 236 -2.84 5.47 1.37
CA SER A 236 -2.80 4.03 1.68
C SER A 236 -3.92 3.28 0.95
N GLN A 237 -5.14 3.82 0.97
CA GLN A 237 -6.29 3.25 0.28
C GLN A 237 -6.07 3.17 -1.23
N LYS A 238 -5.62 4.27 -1.86
CA LYS A 238 -5.31 4.32 -3.29
C LYS A 238 -4.23 3.29 -3.67
N LYS A 239 -3.17 3.18 -2.86
CA LYS A 239 -2.11 2.17 -3.07
C LYS A 239 -2.65 0.76 -2.94
N TRP A 240 -3.55 0.50 -2.00
CA TRP A 240 -4.18 -0.81 -1.84
C TRP A 240 -5.04 -1.14 -3.05
N GLN A 241 -5.94 -0.23 -3.46
CA GLN A 241 -6.79 -0.40 -4.63
C GLN A 241 -5.95 -0.69 -5.88
N ALA A 242 -4.92 0.11 -6.14
CA ALA A 242 -4.01 -0.13 -7.27
C ALA A 242 -3.32 -1.50 -7.23
N ARG A 243 -3.01 -2.03 -6.04
CA ARG A 243 -2.47 -3.40 -5.90
C ARG A 243 -3.53 -4.45 -6.22
N MET A 244 -4.76 -4.27 -5.75
CA MET A 244 -5.86 -5.20 -6.04
C MET A 244 -6.17 -5.22 -7.53
N ASP A 245 -6.26 -4.05 -8.16
CA ASP A 245 -6.49 -3.92 -9.61
C ASP A 245 -5.37 -4.57 -10.41
N ARG A 246 -4.12 -4.39 -9.98
CA ARG A 246 -2.98 -5.05 -10.61
C ARG A 246 -3.08 -6.57 -10.50
N VAL A 247 -3.36 -7.09 -9.32
CA VAL A 247 -3.52 -8.54 -9.10
C VAL A 247 -4.67 -9.10 -9.94
N GLN A 248 -5.78 -8.36 -10.04
CA GLN A 248 -6.92 -8.78 -10.86
C GLN A 248 -6.56 -8.79 -12.34
N LYS A 249 -5.93 -7.73 -12.86
CA LYS A 249 -5.43 -7.66 -14.24
C LYS A 249 -4.47 -8.80 -14.56
N GLU A 250 -3.52 -9.09 -13.68
CA GLU A 250 -2.56 -10.20 -13.87
C GLU A 250 -3.27 -11.57 -13.94
N LYS A 251 -4.33 -11.77 -13.14
CA LYS A 251 -5.16 -12.99 -13.21
C LYS A 251 -5.92 -13.06 -14.53
N ASP A 252 -6.58 -11.97 -14.92
CA ASP A 252 -7.41 -11.91 -16.13
C ASP A 252 -6.56 -12.07 -17.39
N GLU A 253 -5.37 -11.45 -17.45
CA GLU A 253 -4.41 -11.63 -18.53
C GLU A 253 -3.94 -13.08 -18.65
N ARG A 254 -3.67 -13.75 -17.52
CA ARG A 254 -3.27 -15.17 -17.52
C ARG A 254 -4.41 -16.07 -18.00
N GLN A 255 -5.64 -15.79 -17.56
CA GLN A 255 -6.82 -16.54 -18.00
C GLN A 255 -7.10 -16.30 -19.49
N LYS A 256 -6.99 -15.07 -19.98
CA LYS A 256 -7.14 -14.70 -21.39
C LYS A 256 -6.10 -15.40 -22.27
N LYS A 257 -4.82 -15.39 -21.89
CA LYS A 257 -3.77 -16.15 -22.59
C LYS A 257 -4.08 -17.65 -22.64
N ARG A 258 -4.62 -18.22 -21.55
CA ARG A 258 -5.01 -19.63 -21.51
C ARG A 258 -6.19 -19.91 -22.46
N SER A 259 -7.23 -19.07 -22.45
CA SER A 259 -8.40 -19.26 -23.33
C SER A 259 -8.01 -19.13 -24.80
N GLU A 260 -7.20 -18.15 -25.16
CA GLU A 260 -6.64 -17.95 -26.51
C GLU A 260 -5.83 -19.17 -26.96
N ASN A 261 -4.94 -19.70 -26.12
CA ASN A 261 -4.15 -20.90 -26.44
C ASN A 261 -5.04 -22.14 -26.62
N ILE A 262 -6.07 -22.31 -25.81
CA ILE A 262 -7.03 -23.42 -25.95
C ILE A 262 -7.82 -23.28 -27.25
N GLN A 263 -8.27 -22.07 -27.60
CA GLN A 263 -8.98 -21.79 -28.85
C GLN A 263 -8.06 -22.03 -30.05
N ALA A 264 -6.81 -21.57 -30.02
CA ALA A 264 -5.83 -21.83 -31.05
C ALA A 264 -5.62 -23.33 -31.29
N ARG A 265 -5.44 -24.13 -30.23
CA ARG A 265 -5.34 -25.60 -30.32
C ARG A 265 -6.61 -26.24 -30.89
N LYS A 266 -7.81 -25.77 -30.51
CA LYS A 266 -9.08 -26.25 -31.07
C LYS A 266 -9.17 -25.95 -32.57
N ASN A 267 -8.83 -24.72 -32.97
CA ASN A 267 -8.86 -24.28 -34.36
C ASN A 267 -7.82 -25.03 -35.21
N GLU A 268 -6.62 -25.26 -34.70
CA GLU A 268 -5.60 -26.06 -35.37
C GLU A 268 -6.05 -27.52 -35.57
N LYS A 269 -6.66 -28.15 -34.55
CA LYS A 269 -7.25 -29.48 -34.70
C LYS A 269 -8.34 -29.51 -35.79
N LYS A 270 -9.22 -28.51 -35.83
CA LYS A 270 -10.24 -28.37 -36.89
C LYS A 270 -9.59 -28.21 -38.28
N LYS A 271 -8.62 -27.29 -38.42
CA LYS A 271 -7.85 -27.09 -39.66
C LYS A 271 -7.14 -28.37 -40.12
N ARG A 272 -6.55 -29.14 -39.19
CA ARG A 272 -5.90 -30.42 -39.51
C ARG A 272 -6.90 -31.46 -40.00
N LYS A 273 -8.07 -31.57 -39.37
CA LYS A 273 -9.15 -32.46 -39.83
C LYS A 273 -9.64 -32.04 -41.22
N PHE A 274 -9.87 -30.75 -41.43
CA PHE A 274 -10.26 -30.19 -42.73
C PHE A 274 -9.25 -30.53 -43.83
N LYS A 275 -7.96 -30.23 -43.62
CA LYS A 275 -6.89 -30.57 -44.57
C LYS A 275 -6.82 -32.07 -44.89
N LYS A 276 -7.06 -32.94 -43.90
CA LYS A 276 -7.11 -34.40 -44.12
C LYS A 276 -8.32 -34.82 -44.95
N ALA A 277 -9.49 -34.22 -44.74
CA ALA A 277 -10.70 -34.51 -45.52
C ALA A 277 -10.56 -34.10 -46.99
N VAL A 278 -10.01 -32.90 -47.25
CA VAL A 278 -9.68 -32.41 -48.59
C VAL A 278 -8.69 -33.37 -49.28
N LYS A 279 -7.59 -33.75 -48.62
CA LYS A 279 -6.60 -34.68 -49.20
C LYS A 279 -7.17 -36.06 -49.55
N LYS A 280 -8.19 -36.52 -48.82
CA LYS A 280 -8.86 -37.80 -49.08
C LYS A 280 -9.98 -37.71 -50.14
N GLY A 281 -10.23 -36.54 -50.71
CA GLY A 281 -11.33 -36.32 -51.65
C GLY A 281 -12.72 -36.37 -51.01
N SER A 282 -12.81 -36.51 -49.68
CA SER A 282 -14.08 -36.57 -48.93
C SER A 282 -14.70 -35.18 -48.69
N PHE A 283 -14.07 -34.11 -49.17
CA PHE A 283 -14.56 -32.74 -49.08
C PHE A 283 -14.24 -32.00 -50.39
N VAL A 284 -15.29 -31.63 -51.13
CA VAL A 284 -15.21 -30.78 -52.33
C VAL A 284 -15.59 -29.36 -51.90
N GLN A 285 -14.71 -28.41 -52.14
CA GLN A 285 -14.97 -27.00 -51.89
C GLN A 285 -15.89 -26.49 -53.01
N VAL A 286 -17.20 -26.44 -52.73
CA VAL A 286 -18.18 -25.68 -53.54
C VAL A 286 -18.08 -24.21 -53.18
#